data_AF-A0A7S4JCE4-F1
#
_entry.id   AF-A0A7S4JCE4-F1
#
_cell.length_a   1.000
_cell.length_b   1.000
_cell.length_c   1.000
_cell.angle_alpha   90.00
_cell.angle_beta   90.00
_cell.angle_gamma   90.00
#
_symmetry.space_group_name_H-M   'P 1'
#
loop_
_entity.id
_entity.type
_entity.pdbx_description
1 polymer ?
#
loop_
_entity_poly.entity_id
_entity_poly.type
_entity_poly.pdbx_seq_one_letter_code
_entity_poly.pdbx_strand_id
1 'polypeptide(L)'
;PQKLPPPAAIVRGSCASQAVRDTARGSIDGESFDAIVTDPPYGIRESTTDTAAESPLDQLLTAVIEDRDAGARLLKRGGRLVAFVPLVDGEDLEKNLPTKERMEEAGLVLTETKEQELNDCLSRWLVAFDCVR
;
A
#
# COMPACT_ATOMS: atom_id res chain seq x y z
N PRO A 1 -29.13 1.90 -6.33
CA PRO A 1 -27.65 1.72 -6.35
C PRO A 1 -27.01 2.49 -7.51
N GLN A 2 -26.16 3.45 -7.19
CA GLN A 2 -25.36 4.17 -8.18
C GLN A 2 -24.37 3.18 -8.81
N LYS A 3 -24.40 3.01 -10.14
CA LYS A 3 -23.43 2.16 -10.83
C LYS A 3 -22.10 2.88 -10.84
N LEU A 4 -21.05 2.19 -10.40
CA LEU A 4 -19.68 2.68 -10.56
C LEU A 4 -19.35 2.77 -12.06
N PRO A 5 -18.54 3.75 -12.48
CA PRO A 5 -18.02 3.77 -13.84
C PRO A 5 -17.19 2.51 -14.12
N PRO A 6 -17.09 2.08 -15.38
CA PRO A 6 -16.17 1.00 -15.75
C PRO A 6 -14.72 1.41 -15.40
N PRO A 7 -13.84 0.43 -15.12
CA PRO A 7 -12.44 0.72 -14.86
C PRO A 7 -11.78 1.34 -16.09
N ALA A 8 -10.89 2.32 -15.88
CA ALA A 8 -10.13 2.97 -16.94
C ALA A 8 -9.12 2.02 -17.60
N ALA A 9 -8.50 1.13 -16.81
CA ALA A 9 -7.56 0.13 -17.30
C ALA A 9 -7.43 -1.07 -16.36
N ILE A 10 -6.93 -2.19 -16.89
CA ILE A 10 -6.41 -3.32 -16.13
C ILE A 10 -4.93 -3.45 -16.48
N VAL A 11 -4.06 -3.12 -15.54
CA VAL A 11 -2.60 -3.17 -15.73
C VAL A 11 -2.07 -4.43 -15.05
N ARG A 12 -1.25 -5.21 -15.77
CA ARG A 12 -0.62 -6.42 -15.24
C ARG A 12 0.84 -6.14 -14.88
N GLY A 13 1.27 -6.58 -13.71
CA GLY A 13 2.66 -6.47 -13.25
C GLY A 13 2.74 -6.16 -11.76
N SER A 14 3.96 -5.88 -11.28
CA SER A 14 4.21 -5.48 -9.89
C SER A 14 4.08 -3.97 -9.73
N CYS A 15 3.42 -3.50 -8.67
CA CYS A 15 3.36 -2.08 -8.33
C CYS A 15 4.73 -1.50 -7.90
N ALA A 16 5.69 -2.36 -7.53
CA ALA A 16 7.08 -1.95 -7.31
C ALA A 16 7.81 -1.58 -8.63
N SER A 17 7.30 -2.00 -9.79
CA SER A 17 7.88 -1.64 -11.09
C SER A 17 7.46 -0.24 -11.54
N GLN A 18 8.43 0.65 -11.74
CA GLN A 18 8.19 2.00 -12.26
C GLN A 18 7.40 1.98 -13.58
N ALA A 19 7.73 1.08 -14.52
CA ALA A 19 7.03 0.98 -15.80
C ALA A 19 5.53 0.63 -15.64
N VAL A 20 5.20 -0.21 -14.65
CA VAL A 20 3.80 -0.55 -14.33
C VAL A 20 3.09 0.67 -13.74
N ARG A 21 3.76 1.42 -12.86
CA ARG A 21 3.22 2.65 -12.27
C ARG A 21 3.01 3.75 -13.30
N ASP A 22 3.95 3.95 -14.21
CA ASP A 22 3.82 4.91 -15.31
C ASP A 22 2.68 4.51 -16.25
N THR A 23 2.51 3.22 -16.53
CA THR A 23 1.36 2.72 -17.30
C THR A 23 0.04 3.00 -16.58
N ALA A 24 -0.01 2.76 -15.26
CA ALA A 24 -1.20 3.03 -14.46
C ALA A 24 -1.53 4.54 -14.43
N ARG A 25 -0.52 5.39 -14.23
CA ARG A 25 -0.67 6.86 -14.26
C ARG A 25 -1.13 7.35 -15.63
N GLY A 26 -0.56 6.79 -16.70
CA GLY A 26 -0.95 7.08 -18.07
C GLY A 26 -2.41 6.70 -18.40
N SER A 27 -3.00 5.75 -17.66
CA SER A 27 -4.42 5.39 -17.82
C SER A 27 -5.40 6.42 -17.22
N ILE A 28 -4.89 7.38 -16.45
CA ILE A 28 -5.63 8.49 -15.85
C ILE A 28 -5.03 9.85 -16.25
N ASP A 29 -4.62 9.97 -17.52
CA ASP A 29 -4.09 11.21 -18.12
C ASP A 29 -2.81 11.75 -17.45
N GLY A 30 -2.05 10.88 -16.76
CA GLY A 30 -0.81 11.26 -16.08
C GLY A 30 -1.02 11.89 -14.69
N GLU A 31 -2.25 11.94 -14.20
CA GLU A 31 -2.59 12.48 -12.89
C GLU A 31 -2.17 11.54 -11.74
N SER A 32 -2.03 12.09 -10.54
CA SER A 32 -1.90 11.28 -9.31
C SER A 32 -3.24 10.65 -8.91
N PHE A 33 -3.21 9.53 -8.19
CA PHE A 33 -4.38 8.85 -7.67
C PHE A 33 -4.95 9.58 -6.43
N ASP A 34 -6.29 9.60 -6.30
CA ASP A 34 -6.97 10.05 -5.07
C ASP A 34 -6.89 8.99 -3.97
N ALA A 35 -6.88 7.71 -4.35
CA ALA A 35 -6.71 6.61 -3.43
C ALA A 35 -5.95 5.44 -4.09
N ILE A 36 -5.17 4.74 -3.29
CA ILE A 36 -4.57 3.45 -3.62
C ILE A 36 -5.12 2.45 -2.63
N VAL A 37 -5.75 1.38 -3.12
CA VAL A 37 -6.22 0.27 -2.29
C VAL A 37 -5.47 -0.98 -2.73
N THR A 38 -4.77 -1.61 -1.80
CA THR A 38 -3.91 -2.76 -2.10
C THR A 38 -4.16 -3.91 -1.14
N ASP A 39 -4.07 -5.10 -1.70
CA ASP A 39 -4.08 -6.36 -0.97
C ASP A 39 -2.75 -7.05 -1.27
N PRO A 40 -1.66 -6.65 -0.60
CA PRO A 40 -0.34 -7.19 -0.89
C PRO A 40 -0.33 -8.70 -0.64
N PRO A 41 0.50 -9.47 -1.37
CA PRO A 41 0.58 -10.90 -1.17
C PRO A 41 0.86 -11.20 0.31
N TYR A 42 -0.03 -11.96 0.93
CA TYR A 42 0.16 -12.40 2.29
C TYR A 42 1.31 -13.41 2.30
N GLY A 43 2.43 -13.02 2.89
CA GLY A 43 3.56 -13.91 3.09
C GLY A 43 3.19 -15.05 4.04
N ILE A 44 2.51 -16.10 3.57
CA ILE A 44 2.47 -17.41 4.24
C ILE A 44 3.92 -17.95 4.44
N ARG A 45 4.93 -17.30 3.83
CA ARG A 45 6.36 -17.60 3.93
C ARG A 45 7.28 -16.44 4.35
N GLU A 46 6.76 -15.24 4.60
CA GLU A 46 7.63 -14.13 5.06
C GLU A 46 7.93 -14.23 6.57
N SER A 47 7.08 -14.91 7.32
CA SER A 47 7.30 -15.20 8.75
C SER A 47 8.25 -16.38 9.03
N THR A 48 8.87 -17.01 8.01
CA THR A 48 9.67 -18.23 8.25
C THR A 48 11.09 -18.30 7.67
N THR A 49 11.62 -17.36 6.87
CA THR A 49 13.03 -17.58 6.41
C THR A 49 13.94 -16.42 6.02
N ASP A 50 13.54 -15.14 5.93
CA ASP A 50 14.51 -14.10 5.55
C ASP A 50 14.32 -12.77 6.29
N THR A 51 15.21 -12.51 7.25
CA THR A 51 15.34 -11.25 7.99
C THR A 51 15.85 -10.07 7.14
N ALA A 52 15.72 -10.13 5.81
CA ALA A 52 16.40 -9.22 4.88
C ALA A 52 15.54 -8.71 3.70
N ALA A 53 14.30 -9.19 3.52
CA ALA A 53 13.42 -8.69 2.45
C ALA A 53 12.49 -7.60 3.00
N GLU A 54 12.47 -6.42 2.36
CA GLU A 54 11.47 -5.37 2.62
C GLU A 54 10.06 -5.92 2.41
N SER A 55 9.12 -5.61 3.32
CA SER A 55 7.73 -6.01 3.17
C SER A 55 7.13 -5.43 1.89
N PRO A 56 6.08 -6.04 1.29
CA PRO A 56 5.41 -5.47 0.14
C PRO A 56 4.86 -4.05 0.38
N LEU A 57 4.48 -3.73 1.63
CA LEU A 57 4.04 -2.39 2.01
C LEU A 57 5.22 -1.41 2.04
N ASP A 58 6.38 -1.82 2.55
CA ASP A 58 7.61 -1.03 2.50
C ASP A 58 8.04 -0.73 1.06
N GLN A 59 8.00 -1.72 0.18
CA GLN A 59 8.32 -1.54 -1.25
C GLN A 59 7.36 -0.52 -1.92
N LEU A 60 6.09 -0.53 -1.54
CA LEU A 60 5.13 0.47 -2.02
C LEU A 60 5.44 1.86 -1.47
N LEU A 61 5.83 1.98 -0.19
CA LEU A 61 6.27 3.26 0.38
C LEU A 61 7.53 3.78 -0.32
N THR A 62 8.50 2.90 -0.61
CA THR A 62 9.68 3.22 -1.43
C THR A 62 9.27 3.82 -2.77
N ALA A 63 8.35 3.16 -3.48
CA ALA A 63 7.83 3.65 -4.74
C ALA A 63 7.12 5.02 -4.63
N VAL A 64 6.37 5.26 -3.55
CA VAL A 64 5.71 6.55 -3.30
C VAL A 64 6.74 7.66 -3.09
N ILE A 65 7.82 7.38 -2.34
CA ILE A 65 8.93 8.31 -2.09
C ILE A 65 9.63 8.65 -3.40
N GLU A 66 10.12 7.63 -4.11
CA GLU A 66 10.89 7.79 -5.36
C GLU A 66 10.09 8.54 -6.43
N ASP A 67 8.83 8.15 -6.66
CA ASP A 67 8.00 8.79 -7.66
C ASP A 67 7.68 10.24 -7.30
N ARG A 68 7.46 10.55 -6.02
CA ARG A 68 7.27 11.94 -5.57
C ARG A 68 8.54 12.77 -5.80
N ASP A 69 9.69 12.25 -5.41
CA ASP A 69 10.96 12.96 -5.49
C ASP A 69 11.41 13.17 -6.95
N ALA A 70 10.98 12.29 -7.86
CA ALA A 70 11.12 12.45 -9.32
C ALA A 70 10.08 13.40 -9.96
N GLY A 71 9.17 14.00 -9.18
CA GLY A 71 8.11 14.88 -9.68
C GLY A 71 6.91 14.15 -10.32
N ALA A 72 6.84 12.82 -10.17
CA ALA A 72 5.86 11.92 -10.78
C ALA A 72 4.95 11.27 -9.72
N ARG A 73 4.49 12.06 -8.74
CA ARG A 73 3.72 11.61 -7.57
C ARG A 73 2.63 10.58 -7.89
N LEU A 74 2.60 9.49 -7.12
CA LEU A 74 1.54 8.48 -7.19
C LEU A 74 0.27 8.90 -6.49
N LEU A 75 0.34 9.35 -5.24
CA LEU A 75 -0.84 9.65 -4.42
C LEU A 75 -0.94 11.16 -4.20
N LYS A 76 -2.11 11.75 -4.49
CA LYS A 76 -2.37 13.18 -4.25
C LYS A 76 -2.17 13.53 -2.78
N ARG A 77 -1.79 14.78 -2.50
CA ARG A 77 -1.87 15.32 -1.15
C ARG A 77 -3.35 15.35 -0.71
N GLY A 78 -3.65 14.81 0.46
CA GLY A 78 -5.00 14.53 0.94
C GLY A 78 -5.59 13.22 0.41
N GLY A 79 -4.88 12.50 -0.48
CA GLY A 79 -5.26 11.18 -0.94
C GLY A 79 -5.00 10.10 0.10
N ARG A 80 -5.54 8.90 -0.12
CA ARG A 80 -5.53 7.81 0.87
C ARG A 80 -4.88 6.53 0.34
N LEU A 81 -3.96 5.95 1.11
CA LEU A 81 -3.47 4.58 0.90
C LEU A 81 -4.21 3.65 1.86
N VAL A 82 -4.77 2.57 1.35
CA VAL A 82 -5.39 1.51 2.16
C VAL A 82 -4.72 0.19 1.82
N ALA A 83 -4.21 -0.52 2.82
CA ALA A 83 -3.54 -1.79 2.65
C ALA A 83 -4.10 -2.85 3.61
N PHE A 84 -4.06 -4.12 3.19
CA PHE A 84 -4.22 -5.23 4.12
C PHE A 84 -2.87 -5.68 4.66
N VAL A 85 -2.79 -5.90 5.97
CA VAL A 85 -1.62 -6.45 6.67
C VAL A 85 -2.06 -7.77 7.32
N PRO A 86 -1.54 -8.93 6.88
CA PRO A 86 -1.86 -10.21 7.52
C PRO A 86 -1.15 -10.30 8.87
N LEU A 87 -1.82 -10.84 9.87
CA LEU A 87 -1.25 -11.11 11.19
C LEU A 87 -1.68 -12.51 11.64
N VAL A 88 -0.71 -13.35 11.99
CA VAL A 88 -1.00 -14.62 12.67
C VAL A 88 -1.15 -14.41 14.17
N ASP A 89 -1.78 -15.37 14.85
CA ASP A 89 -2.02 -15.28 16.29
C ASP A 89 -0.73 -15.01 17.08
N GLY A 90 -0.79 -14.01 17.97
CA GLY A 90 0.34 -13.54 18.77
C GLY A 90 1.28 -12.51 18.11
N GLU A 91 1.08 -12.15 16.83
CA GLU A 91 1.84 -11.07 16.19
C GLU A 91 1.30 -9.68 16.56
N ASP A 92 2.21 -8.70 16.52
CA ASP A 92 1.92 -7.30 16.82
C ASP A 92 1.82 -6.50 15.51
N LEU A 93 0.69 -5.82 15.31
CA LEU A 93 0.47 -4.97 14.13
C LEU A 93 1.53 -3.89 14.01
N GLU A 94 1.90 -3.23 15.11
CA GLU A 94 2.85 -2.11 15.05
C GLU A 94 4.23 -2.55 14.55
N LYS A 95 4.60 -3.82 14.79
CA LYS A 95 5.85 -4.41 14.29
C LYS A 95 5.79 -4.85 12.84
N ASN A 96 4.60 -5.00 12.28
CA ASN A 96 4.35 -5.39 10.89
C ASN A 96 3.98 -4.20 10.00
N LEU A 97 3.93 -2.99 10.57
CA LEU A 97 3.81 -1.75 9.82
C LEU A 97 5.19 -1.18 9.47
N PRO A 98 5.30 -0.41 8.37
CA PRO A 98 6.49 0.39 8.12
C PRO A 98 6.83 1.27 9.31
N THR A 99 8.12 1.56 9.50
CA THR A 99 8.54 2.41 10.61
C THR A 99 7.96 3.81 10.49
N LYS A 100 7.87 4.50 11.63
CA LYS A 100 7.37 5.88 11.66
C LYS A 100 8.20 6.80 10.76
N GLU A 101 9.52 6.65 10.77
CA GLU A 101 10.42 7.40 9.90
C GLU A 101 10.11 7.14 8.42
N ARG A 102 9.84 5.89 8.06
CA ARG A 102 9.51 5.51 6.68
C ARG A 102 8.17 6.08 6.23
N MET A 103 7.17 6.05 7.11
CA MET A 103 5.87 6.67 6.86
C MET A 103 5.99 8.19 6.69
N GLU A 104 6.75 8.86 7.56
CA GLU A 104 7.00 10.31 7.47
C GLU A 104 7.77 10.69 6.19
N GLU A 105 8.75 9.88 5.80
CA GLU A 105 9.48 10.03 4.54
C GLU A 105 8.56 9.89 3.33
N ALA A 106 7.67 8.90 3.32
CA ALA A 106 6.62 8.73 2.32
C ALA A 106 5.54 9.82 2.36
N GLY A 107 5.49 10.60 3.45
CA GLY A 107 4.47 11.61 3.66
C GLY A 107 3.10 11.02 3.95
N LEU A 108 3.07 9.89 4.65
CA LEU A 108 1.89 9.15 5.04
C LEU A 108 1.71 9.20 6.55
N VAL A 109 0.47 9.36 7.00
CA VAL A 109 0.09 9.30 8.41
C VAL A 109 -0.92 8.20 8.58
N LEU A 110 -0.64 7.21 9.43
CA LEU A 110 -1.61 6.17 9.78
C LEU A 110 -2.81 6.80 10.49
N THR A 111 -4.02 6.57 9.96
CA THR A 111 -5.25 7.18 10.47
C THR A 111 -6.27 6.18 10.98
N GLU A 112 -6.33 5.00 10.37
CA GLU A 112 -7.29 3.96 10.77
C GLU A 112 -6.62 2.58 10.71
N THR A 113 -6.95 1.75 11.69
CA THR A 113 -6.65 0.32 11.68
C THR A 113 -7.93 -0.42 12.03
N LYS A 114 -8.22 -1.49 11.29
CA LYS A 114 -9.41 -2.31 11.53
C LYS A 114 -9.09 -3.78 11.30
N GLU A 115 -9.27 -4.56 12.35
CA GLU A 115 -9.17 -6.01 12.26
C GLU A 115 -10.35 -6.61 11.48
N GLN A 116 -10.03 -7.61 10.68
CA GLN A 116 -10.96 -8.55 10.10
C GLN A 116 -10.45 -9.97 10.36
N GLU A 117 -11.02 -10.62 11.36
CA GLU A 117 -10.82 -12.04 11.62
C GLU A 117 -11.22 -12.85 10.38
N LEU A 118 -10.33 -13.76 9.94
CA LEU A 118 -10.60 -14.69 8.84
C LEU A 118 -10.94 -16.08 9.37
N ASN A 119 -10.27 -16.50 10.45
CA ASN A 119 -10.53 -17.71 11.21
C ASN A 119 -9.88 -17.60 12.60
N ASP A 120 -10.01 -18.65 13.41
CA ASP A 120 -9.51 -18.72 14.80
C ASP A 120 -8.00 -18.51 14.97
N CYS A 121 -7.20 -18.55 13.89
CA CYS A 121 -5.74 -18.43 13.94
C CYS A 121 -5.17 -17.36 12.99
N LEU A 122 -6.01 -16.67 12.22
CA LEU A 122 -5.57 -15.71 11.21
C LEU A 122 -6.53 -14.53 11.12
N SER A 123 -5.97 -13.33 11.29
CA SER A 123 -6.62 -12.06 11.04
C SER A 123 -5.92 -11.33 9.91
N ARG A 124 -6.66 -10.46 9.22
CA ARG A 124 -6.06 -9.42 8.39
C ARG A 124 -6.50 -8.06 8.89
N TRP A 125 -5.58 -7.11 8.86
CA TRP A 125 -5.81 -5.76 9.31
C TRP A 125 -5.88 -4.83 8.12
N LEU A 126 -7.00 -4.15 7.98
CA LEU A 126 -7.14 -3.04 7.05
C LEU A 126 -6.51 -1.81 7.70
N VAL A 127 -5.44 -1.29 7.11
CA VAL A 127 -4.78 -0.08 7.58
C VAL A 127 -4.93 1.03 6.55
N ALA A 128 -5.22 2.23 7.01
CA ALA A 128 -5.40 3.41 6.17
C ALA A 128 -4.40 4.49 6.56
N PHE A 129 -3.81 5.12 5.53
CA PHE A 129 -2.90 6.24 5.66
C PHE A 129 -3.38 7.42 4.83
N ASP A 130 -3.34 8.61 5.40
CA ASP A 130 -3.58 9.85 4.67
C ASP A 130 -2.26 10.47 4.21
N CYS A 131 -2.22 10.92 2.95
CA CYS A 131 -1.04 11.54 2.34
C CYS A 131 -0.99 13.03 2.69
N VAL A 132 0.03 13.46 3.43
CA VAL A 132 0.16 14.84 3.95
C VAL A 132 1.22 15.67 3.25
N ARG A 133 2.18 15.04 2.57
CA ARG A 133 3.24 15.72 1.81
C ARG A 133 2.94 15.71 0.33
#